data_AF-X6FJF2-F1
#
_entry.id   AF-X6FJF2-F1
#
_cell.length_a   1.000
_cell.length_b   1.000
_cell.length_c   1.000
_cell.angle_alpha   90.00
_cell.angle_beta   90.00
_cell.angle_gamma   90.00
#
_symmetry.space_group_name_H-M   'P 1'
#
loop_
_entity.id
_entity.type
_entity.pdbx_description
1 polymer ?
#
loop_
_entity_poly.entity_id
_entity_poly.type
_entity_poly.pdbx_seq_one_letter_code
_entity_poly.pdbx_strand_id
1 'polypeptide(L)'
;MTRTSFAEELESAADRIADVSRPDLQIILRRAALMLRNIAGVSLEPATEDALNAIAAEMRISRSDLIQIVLREWHETNAYLPVRTIDEESETDGKA
;
A
#
# COMPACT_ATOMS: atom_id res chain seq x y z
N MET A 1 3.14 -2.68 -18.73
CA MET A 1 1.75 -2.94 -18.29
C MET A 1 1.61 -2.41 -16.87
N THR A 2 0.71 -1.47 -16.65
CA THR A 2 0.46 -0.89 -15.32
C THR A 2 -0.60 -1.72 -14.58
N ARG A 3 -0.74 -1.52 -13.25
CA ARG A 3 -1.81 -2.17 -12.48
C ARG A 3 -3.19 -1.80 -13.04
N THR A 4 -3.37 -0.53 -13.41
CA THR A 4 -4.59 0.00 -14.01
C THR A 4 -4.90 -0.66 -15.34
N SER A 5 -3.93 -0.73 -16.27
CA SER A 5 -4.18 -1.35 -17.59
C SER A 5 -4.51 -2.85 -17.48
N PHE A 6 -4.00 -3.54 -16.45
CA PHE A 6 -4.32 -4.94 -16.22
C PHE A 6 -5.67 -5.15 -15.53
N ALA A 7 -6.09 -4.22 -14.66
CA ALA A 7 -7.43 -4.22 -14.08
C ALA A 7 -8.50 -4.02 -15.17
N GLU A 8 -8.26 -3.09 -16.11
CA GLU A 8 -9.12 -2.90 -17.29
C GLU A 8 -9.22 -4.16 -18.16
N GLU A 9 -8.10 -4.89 -18.33
CA GLU A 9 -8.08 -6.18 -19.05
C GLU A 9 -8.92 -7.25 -18.34
N LEU A 10 -8.83 -7.32 -17.01
CA LEU A 10 -9.63 -8.22 -16.19
C LEU A 10 -11.13 -7.91 -16.26
N GLU A 11 -11.50 -6.63 -16.18
CA GLU A 11 -12.88 -6.17 -16.27
C GLU A 11 -13.47 -6.46 -17.65
N SER A 12 -12.73 -6.17 -18.72
CA SER A 12 -13.14 -6.50 -20.08
C SER A 12 -13.27 -8.01 -20.31
N ALA A 13 -12.39 -8.83 -19.71
CA ALA A 13 -12.49 -10.28 -19.77
C ALA A 13 -13.70 -10.82 -18.98
N ALA A 14 -14.07 -10.16 -17.88
CA ALA A 14 -15.26 -10.51 -17.09
C ALA A 14 -16.56 -10.17 -17.84
N ASP A 15 -16.62 -8.99 -18.48
CA ASP A 15 -17.78 -8.56 -19.27
C ASP A 15 -18.07 -9.50 -20.45
N ARG A 16 -17.03 -10.14 -20.99
CA ARG A 16 -17.13 -11.07 -22.13
C ARG A 16 -16.77 -12.49 -21.76
N ILE A 17 -17.01 -12.91 -20.52
CA ILE A 17 -16.52 -14.20 -20.00
C ILE A 17 -16.97 -15.42 -20.83
N ALA A 18 -18.13 -15.34 -21.49
CA ALA A 18 -18.64 -16.37 -22.38
C ALA A 18 -17.83 -16.51 -23.68
N ASP A 19 -17.17 -15.44 -24.13
CA ASP A 19 -16.39 -15.38 -25.37
C ASP A 19 -14.89 -15.66 -25.13
N VAL A 20 -14.45 -15.70 -23.86
CA VAL A 20 -13.05 -15.92 -23.49
C VAL A 20 -12.77 -17.42 -23.41
N SER A 21 -11.69 -17.87 -24.06
CA SER A 21 -11.29 -19.27 -23.98
C SER A 21 -10.86 -19.64 -22.56
N ARG A 22 -11.15 -20.88 -22.13
CA ARG A 22 -10.73 -21.40 -20.81
C ARG A 22 -9.21 -21.29 -20.59
N PRO A 23 -8.33 -21.59 -21.57
CA PRO A 23 -6.89 -21.37 -21.43
C PRO A 23 -6.51 -19.90 -21.19
N ASP A 24 -7.12 -18.96 -21.92
CA ASP A 24 -6.82 -17.53 -21.78
C ASP A 24 -7.25 -17.02 -20.41
N LEU A 25 -8.44 -17.43 -19.95
CA LEU A 25 -8.92 -17.11 -18.61
C LEU A 25 -7.97 -17.64 -17.52
N GLN A 26 -7.44 -18.85 -17.66
CA GLN A 26 -6.45 -19.39 -16.71
C GLN A 26 -5.16 -18.57 -16.68
N ILE A 27 -4.68 -18.08 -17.83
CA ILE A 27 -3.47 -17.26 -17.91
C ILE A 27 -3.70 -15.92 -17.21
N ILE A 28 -4.82 -15.26 -17.51
CA ILE A 28 -5.20 -13.96 -16.92
C ILE A 28 -5.34 -14.10 -15.39
N LEU A 29 -6.04 -15.13 -14.90
CA LEU A 29 -6.21 -15.35 -13.45
C LEU A 29 -4.91 -15.68 -12.74
N ARG A 30 -3.99 -16.46 -13.35
CA ARG A 30 -2.66 -16.70 -12.77
C ARG A 30 -1.85 -15.42 -12.66
N ARG A 31 -1.89 -14.57 -13.69
CA ARG A 31 -1.23 -13.25 -13.68
C ARG A 31 -1.81 -12.35 -12.60
N ALA A 32 -3.14 -12.35 -12.43
CA ALA A 32 -3.81 -11.61 -11.37
C ALA A 32 -3.38 -12.09 -9.97
N ALA A 33 -3.37 -13.40 -9.73
CA ALA A 33 -2.93 -13.98 -8.46
C ALA A 33 -1.46 -13.62 -8.14
N LEU A 34 -0.57 -13.64 -9.14
CA LEU A 34 0.83 -13.22 -8.96
C LEU A 34 0.93 -11.72 -8.63
N MET A 35 0.18 -10.88 -9.33
CA MET A 35 0.16 -9.43 -9.07
C MET A 35 -0.39 -9.10 -7.68
N LEU A 36 -1.47 -9.76 -7.26
CA LEU A 36 -2.08 -9.61 -5.93
C LEU A 36 -1.14 -10.08 -4.82
N ARG A 37 -0.50 -11.25 -4.99
CA ARG A 37 0.49 -11.77 -4.03
C ARG A 37 1.71 -10.84 -3.91
N ASN A 38 2.05 -10.15 -4.98
CA ASN A 38 3.14 -9.18 -5.02
C ASN A 38 2.67 -7.75 -4.62
N ILE A 39 1.47 -7.59 -4.06
CA ILE A 39 1.09 -6.36 -3.35
C ILE A 39 1.83 -6.37 -2.01
N ALA A 40 3.13 -6.09 -2.06
CA ALA A 40 3.88 -5.64 -0.90
C ALA A 40 3.52 -4.16 -0.70
N GLY A 41 2.46 -3.91 0.06
CA GLY A 41 2.01 -2.56 0.38
C GLY A 41 1.54 -2.51 1.83
N VAL A 42 1.89 -1.44 2.53
CA VAL A 42 1.27 -1.12 3.81
C VAL A 42 -0.16 -0.66 3.48
N SER A 43 -1.15 -1.34 4.06
CA SER A 43 -2.54 -0.86 3.98
C SER A 43 -2.63 0.44 4.76
N LEU A 44 -2.97 1.52 4.07
CA LEU A 44 -3.21 2.82 4.69
C LEU A 44 -4.71 3.07 4.75
N GLU A 45 -5.15 3.89 5.71
CA GLU A 45 -6.54 4.33 5.74
C GLU A 45 -6.85 5.16 4.47
N PRO A 46 -8.08 5.09 3.93
CA PRO A 46 -8.43 5.79 2.69
C PRO A 46 -8.11 7.29 2.73
N ALA A 47 -8.37 7.95 3.86
CA ALA A 47 -8.05 9.37 4.04
C ALA A 47 -6.53 9.65 3.94
N THR A 48 -5.70 8.74 4.42
CA THR A 48 -4.24 8.83 4.31
C THR A 48 -3.77 8.61 2.87
N GLU A 49 -4.39 7.68 2.14
CA GLU A 49 -4.09 7.48 0.73
C GLU A 49 -4.43 8.70 -0.11
N ASP A 50 -5.59 9.30 0.11
CA ASP A 50 -6.04 10.51 -0.59
C ASP A 50 -5.11 11.69 -0.31
N ALA A 51 -4.71 11.88 0.95
CA ALA A 51 -3.76 12.91 1.33
C ALA A 51 -2.39 12.71 0.65
N LEU A 52 -1.85 11.49 0.65
CA LEU A 52 -0.60 11.19 -0.04
C LEU A 52 -0.69 11.41 -1.55
N ASN A 53 -1.81 11.04 -2.18
CA ASN A 53 -2.03 11.28 -3.61
C ASN A 53 -2.12 12.77 -3.93
N ALA A 54 -2.83 13.55 -3.12
CA ALA A 54 -2.97 15.00 -3.29
C ALA A 54 -1.61 15.72 -3.18
N ILE A 55 -0.83 15.40 -2.14
CA ILE A 55 0.50 15.98 -1.93
C ILE A 55 1.45 15.57 -3.06
N ALA A 56 1.46 14.30 -3.47
CA ALA A 56 2.30 13.84 -4.58
C ALA A 56 1.97 14.57 -5.89
N ALA A 57 0.68 14.79 -6.16
CA ALA A 57 0.22 15.55 -7.32
C ALA A 57 0.66 17.03 -7.26
N GLU A 58 0.53 17.68 -6.10
CA GLU A 58 0.97 19.06 -5.89
C GLU A 58 2.49 19.21 -6.10
N MET A 59 3.27 18.27 -5.57
CA MET A 59 4.73 18.23 -5.70
C MET A 59 5.21 17.73 -7.07
N ARG A 60 4.31 17.21 -7.91
CA ARG A 60 4.62 16.59 -9.22
C ARG A 60 5.64 15.45 -9.14
N ILE A 61 5.56 14.64 -8.09
CA ILE A 61 6.40 13.45 -7.89
C ILE A 61 5.53 12.20 -7.77
N SER A 62 6.12 11.01 -7.83
CA SER A 62 5.35 9.79 -7.59
C SER A 62 5.00 9.64 -6.10
N ARG A 63 3.87 9.00 -5.79
CA ARG A 63 3.51 8.63 -4.41
C ARG A 63 4.62 7.82 -3.72
N SER A 64 5.33 6.97 -4.48
CA SER A 64 6.47 6.20 -3.95
C SER A 64 7.62 7.12 -3.53
N ASP A 65 7.96 8.11 -4.34
CA ASP A 65 9.02 9.08 -4.04
C ASP A 65 8.64 9.91 -2.82
N LEU A 66 7.38 10.36 -2.74
CA LEU A 66 6.86 11.09 -1.58
C LEU A 66 7.01 10.26 -0.29
N ILE A 67 6.61 8.98 -0.31
CA ILE A 67 6.74 8.09 0.85
C ILE A 67 8.21 7.94 1.27
N GLN A 68 9.13 7.81 0.31
CA GLN A 68 10.56 7.71 0.62
C GLN A 68 11.12 9.00 1.23
N ILE A 69 10.68 10.17 0.75
CA ILE A 69 11.05 11.47 1.32
C ILE A 69 10.54 11.58 2.76
N VAL A 70 9.24 11.33 2.98
CA VAL A 70 8.62 11.43 4.30
C VAL A 70 9.30 10.49 5.31
N LEU A 71 9.58 9.24 4.92
CA LEU A 71 10.24 8.28 5.81
C LEU A 71 11.69 8.69 6.13
N ARG A 72 12.41 9.26 5.16
CA ARG A 72 13.77 9.78 5.38
C ARG A 72 13.76 10.95 6.34
N GLU A 73 12.92 11.95 6.08
CA GLU A 73 12.82 13.15 6.92
C GLU A 73 12.35 12.82 8.33
N TRP A 74 11.36 11.92 8.44
CA TRP A 74 10.92 11.41 9.74
C TRP A 74 12.08 10.74 10.46
N HIS A 75 12.82 9.84 9.82
CA HIS A 75 13.96 9.17 10.43
C HIS A 75 15.05 10.15 10.85
N GLU A 76 15.46 11.09 10.00
CA GLU A 76 16.49 12.09 10.32
C GLU A 76 16.08 12.98 11.49
N THR A 77 14.79 13.34 11.59
CA THR A 77 14.25 14.16 12.67
C THR A 77 14.04 13.37 13.96
N ASN A 78 13.68 12.09 13.87
CA ASN A 78 13.24 11.27 14.99
C ASN A 78 14.22 10.16 15.41
N ALA A 79 15.38 10.03 14.76
CA ALA A 79 16.43 9.04 15.09
C ALA A 79 17.00 9.17 16.52
N TYR A 80 16.69 10.27 17.21
CA TYR A 80 17.09 10.52 18.60
C TYR A 80 15.98 10.25 19.62
N LEU A 81 14.79 9.81 19.20
CA LEU A 81 13.76 9.42 20.16
C LEU A 81 14.19 8.10 20.80
N PRO A 82 14.40 8.05 22.14
CA PRO A 82 14.58 6.77 22.80
C PRO A 82 13.35 5.93 22.46
N VAL A 83 13.60 4.70 21.98
CA VAL A 83 12.55 3.68 21.90
C VAL A 83 11.92 3.68 23.27
N ARG A 84 10.66 4.13 23.39
CA ARG A 84 9.91 3.91 24.62
C ARG A 84 9.75 2.40 24.69
N THR A 85 10.68 1.75 25.39
CA THR A 85 10.38 0.49 26.06
C THR A 85 9.19 0.84 26.93
N ILE A 86 8.00 0.51 26.43
CA ILE A 86 6.79 0.52 27.22
C ILE A 86 7.10 -0.50 28.30
N ASP A 87 7.56 -0.03 29.45
CA ASP A 87 7.76 -0.87 30.61
C ASP A 87 6.35 -1.17 31.11
N GLU A 88 5.81 -2.30 30.65
CA GLU A 88 4.46 -2.78 31.01
C GLU A 88 4.34 -3.13 32.50
N GLU A 89 5.42 -3.00 33.29
CA GLU A 89 5.46 -3.20 34.73
C GLU A 89 5.79 -1.89 35.50
N SER A 90 5.07 -0.81 35.26
CA SER A 90 4.97 0.23 36.30
C SER A 90 3.85 -0.15 37.27
N GLU A 91 4.15 -1.11 38.15
CA GLU A 91 3.31 -1.44 39.30
C GLU A 91 3.15 -0.17 40.16
N THR A 92 1.99 0.46 40.10
CA THR A 92 1.71 1.63 40.92
C THR A 92 1.52 1.18 42.36
N ASP A 93 2.49 1.47 43.24
CA ASP A 93 2.30 1.38 44.70
C ASP A 93 1.35 2.52 45.13
N GLY A 94 0.07 2.32 44.87
CA GLY A 94 -1.00 3.18 45.30
C GLY A 94 -1.21 3.02 46.81
N LYS A 95 -0.57 3.87 47.59
CA LYS A 95 -0.98 4.06 48.99
C LYS A 95 -2.16 5.02 49.04
N ALA A 96 -3.31 4.44 49.41
CA ALA A 96 -4.55 5.12 49.77
C ALA A 96 -4.39 5.98 51.04
#